data_AF-A0A2Z6QP97-F1
#
_entry.id   AF-A0A2Z6QP97-F1
#
_cell.length_a   1.000
_cell.length_b   1.000
_cell.length_c   1.000
_cell.angle_alpha   90.00
_cell.angle_beta   90.00
_cell.angle_gamma   90.00
#
_symmetry.space_group_name_H-M   'P 1'
#
loop_
_entity.id
_entity.type
_entity.pdbx_description
1 polymer ?
#
loop_
_entity_poly.entity_id
_entity_poly.type
_entity_poly.pdbx_seq_one_letter_code
_entity_poly.pdbx_strand_id
1 'polypeptide(L)'
;MSDIRYDVVHAALNKSYALMDNDTSIDIHKCYEFRKQIILDDKSLTGNEKSYAIEYLTQNYDLDKLTFDEGTKRICENCNQECLATTYCEHCVRNYLKAKFSNWTSGNDVIDNLIKECQMNTIAPNCIPEWIPYNNLQNIEYLTKGGFSEIYTADWIDGTFIEWDSKEQQLIRFGSQYVVLKRLENVENANQSWLEEAKSHLTISNRWSEIVQCYGLTQDPSNGDYMLVMNIYDTDLRKYLQQNHNQLTWKERTQIAIDTINNS
;
A
#
# COMPACT_ATOMS: atom_id res chain seq x y z
N MET A 1 -2.83 12.63 27.08
CA MET A 1 -2.04 12.06 25.96
C MET A 1 -1.29 13.20 25.34
N SER A 2 0.02 13.08 25.10
CA SER A 2 0.72 14.14 24.35
C SER A 2 0.26 14.06 22.90
N ASP A 3 -0.21 15.17 22.34
CA ASP A 3 -0.47 15.23 20.89
C ASP A 3 0.86 15.02 20.15
N ILE A 4 0.92 13.96 19.34
CA ILE A 4 2.05 13.68 18.45
C ILE A 4 2.00 14.73 17.34
N ARG A 5 3.11 15.45 17.14
CA ARG A 5 3.24 16.39 16.02
C ARG A 5 3.67 15.62 14.77
N TYR A 6 2.69 15.15 14.01
CA TYR A 6 2.94 14.31 12.83
C TYR A 6 3.84 15.01 11.80
N ASP A 7 3.70 16.31 11.59
CA ASP A 7 4.56 17.08 10.68
C ASP A 7 6.05 17.00 11.08
N VAL A 8 6.36 17.11 12.38
CA VAL A 8 7.72 17.03 12.92
C VAL A 8 8.27 15.60 12.78
N VAL A 9 7.44 14.60 13.07
CA VAL A 9 7.79 13.18 12.89
C VAL A 9 8.13 12.87 11.43
N HIS A 10 7.27 13.25 10.49
CA HIS A 10 7.50 13.00 9.06
C HIS A 10 8.74 13.74 8.56
N ALA A 11 8.99 14.97 9.03
CA ALA A 11 10.22 15.69 8.73
C ALA A 11 11.46 14.94 9.22
N ALA A 12 11.43 14.36 10.42
CA ALA A 12 12.53 13.56 10.95
C ALA A 12 12.73 12.25 10.16
N LEU A 13 11.64 11.56 9.78
CA LEU A 13 11.70 10.36 8.94
C LEU A 13 12.31 10.66 7.56
N ASN A 14 11.87 11.74 6.90
CA ASN A 14 12.41 12.16 5.61
C ASN A 14 13.89 12.55 5.71
N LYS A 15 14.26 13.27 6.78
CA LYS A 15 15.66 13.61 7.06
C LYS A 15 16.51 12.36 7.27
N SER A 16 16.01 11.35 7.98
CA SER A 16 16.75 10.09 8.19
C SER A 16 17.06 9.38 6.87
N TYR A 17 16.12 9.42 5.93
CA TYR A 17 16.28 8.84 4.59
C TYR A 17 17.28 9.63 3.74
N ALA A 18 17.18 10.97 3.74
CA ALA A 18 18.07 11.84 2.96
C ALA A 18 19.55 11.79 3.41
N LEU A 19 19.82 11.33 4.64
CA LEU A 19 21.17 11.18 5.19
C LEU A 19 21.84 9.84 4.82
N MET A 20 21.12 8.92 4.19
CA MET A 20 21.68 7.65 3.75
C MET A 20 22.62 7.86 2.56
N ASP A 21 23.76 7.18 2.57
CA ASP A 21 24.62 7.04 1.40
C ASP A 21 24.23 5.81 0.57
N ASN A 22 24.77 5.71 -0.65
CA ASN A 22 24.45 4.62 -1.57
C ASN A 22 24.83 3.24 -0.99
N ASP A 23 25.90 3.14 -0.19
CA ASP A 23 26.34 1.86 0.37
C ASP A 23 25.43 1.36 1.51
N THR A 24 24.86 2.28 2.31
CA THR A 24 23.89 1.95 3.37
C THR A 24 22.51 1.62 2.81
N SER A 25 22.20 2.08 1.59
CA SER A 25 20.90 1.89 0.94
C SER A 25 20.67 0.49 0.33
N ILE A 26 21.72 -0.31 0.17
CA ILE A 26 21.64 -1.63 -0.50
C ILE A 26 21.17 -2.73 0.45
N ASP A 27 21.37 -2.56 1.76
CA ASP A 27 21.08 -3.58 2.78
C ASP A 27 19.94 -3.11 3.68
N ILE A 28 18.79 -3.80 3.62
CA ILE A 28 17.57 -3.41 4.33
C ILE A 28 17.78 -3.37 5.86
N HIS A 29 18.66 -4.23 6.40
CA HIS A 29 18.94 -4.28 7.83
C HIS A 29 19.79 -3.09 8.27
N LYS A 30 20.82 -2.75 7.50
CA LYS A 30 21.65 -1.56 7.77
C LYS A 30 20.85 -0.28 7.61
N CYS A 31 20.02 -0.20 6.58
CA CYS A 31 19.11 0.93 6.36
C CYS A 31 18.20 1.15 7.58
N TYR A 32 17.52 0.10 8.04
CA TYR A 32 16.63 0.17 9.18
C TYR A 32 17.35 0.62 10.46
N GLU A 33 18.46 -0.02 10.83
CA GLU A 33 19.19 0.32 12.06
C GLU A 33 19.78 1.73 12.01
N PHE A 34 20.29 2.17 10.85
CA PHE A 34 20.78 3.53 10.66
C PHE A 34 19.69 4.58 10.86
N ARG A 35 18.55 4.41 10.18
CA ARG A 35 17.41 5.35 10.28
C ARG A 35 16.85 5.37 11.70
N LYS A 36 16.72 4.21 12.34
CA LYS A 36 16.28 4.09 13.73
C LYS A 36 17.19 4.85 14.69
N GLN A 37 18.51 4.75 14.52
CA GLN A 37 19.47 5.48 15.35
C GLN A 37 19.32 7.01 15.18
N ILE A 38 19.14 7.50 13.96
CA ILE A 38 18.88 8.93 13.70
C ILE A 38 17.65 9.42 14.46
N ILE A 39 16.55 8.67 14.41
CA ILE A 39 15.31 9.02 15.13
C ILE A 39 15.52 9.02 16.65
N LEU A 40 16.26 8.02 17.17
CA LEU A 40 16.58 7.95 18.60
C LEU A 40 17.44 9.12 19.07
N ASP A 41 18.36 9.60 18.24
CA ASP A 41 19.27 10.71 18.55
C ASP A 41 18.65 12.09 18.30
N ASP A 42 17.51 12.18 17.59
CA ASP A 42 16.86 13.46 17.30
C ASP A 42 16.30 14.10 18.58
N LYS A 43 16.88 15.24 18.97
CA LYS A 43 16.49 15.98 20.18
C LYS A 43 15.20 16.79 20.01
N SER A 44 14.70 16.95 18.79
CA SER A 44 13.46 17.68 18.51
C SER A 44 12.20 16.84 18.76
N LEU A 45 12.35 15.52 18.79
CA LEU A 45 11.28 14.56 19.05
C LEU A 45 11.15 14.25 20.54
N THR A 46 9.91 14.24 21.01
CA THR A 46 9.53 13.69 22.31
C THR A 46 9.63 12.16 22.31
N GLY A 47 9.56 11.53 23.49
CA GLY A 47 9.58 10.07 23.60
C GLY A 47 8.46 9.40 22.80
N ASN A 48 7.23 9.94 22.85
CA ASN A 48 6.08 9.38 22.13
C ASN A 48 6.22 9.56 20.61
N GLU A 49 6.76 10.70 20.15
CA GLU A 49 7.04 10.93 18.73
C GLU A 49 8.13 9.98 18.20
N LYS A 50 9.16 9.68 19.01
CA LYS A 50 10.18 8.67 18.67
C LYS A 50 9.58 7.28 18.58
N SER A 51 8.75 6.89 19.55
CA SER A 51 8.07 5.59 19.53
C SER A 51 7.25 5.41 18.26
N TYR A 52 6.43 6.41 17.91
CA TYR A 52 5.64 6.39 16.68
C TYR A 52 6.52 6.32 15.42
N ALA A 53 7.57 7.14 15.34
CA ALA A 53 8.49 7.12 14.20
C ALA A 53 9.20 5.76 14.03
N ILE A 54 9.61 5.15 15.14
CA ILE A 54 10.27 3.82 15.13
C ILE A 54 9.26 2.75 14.72
N GLU A 55 8.05 2.77 15.24
CA GLU A 55 6.99 1.84 14.84
C GLU A 55 6.71 1.91 13.34
N TYR A 56 6.59 3.12 12.79
CA TYR A 56 6.46 3.35 11.34
C TYR A 56 7.67 2.78 10.56
N LEU A 57 8.90 2.98 11.04
CA LEU A 57 10.09 2.39 10.42
C LEU A 57 10.08 0.86 10.49
N THR A 58 9.66 0.29 11.63
CA THR A 58 9.60 -1.16 11.81
C THR A 58 8.55 -1.80 10.89
N GLN A 59 7.40 -1.15 10.68
CA GLN A 59 6.38 -1.62 9.74
C GLN A 59 6.91 -1.70 8.30
N ASN A 60 7.61 -0.66 7.83
CA ASN A 60 8.25 -0.67 6.51
C ASN A 60 9.33 -1.76 6.41
N TYR A 61 10.18 -1.87 7.44
CA TYR A 61 11.21 -2.89 7.50
C TYR A 61 10.64 -4.32 7.56
N ASP A 62 9.51 -4.53 8.22
CA ASP A 62 8.80 -5.81 8.21
C ASP A 62 8.29 -6.16 6.80
N LEU A 63 7.77 -5.18 6.06
CA LEU A 63 7.40 -5.34 4.66
C LEU A 63 8.61 -5.72 3.81
N ASP A 64 9.74 -5.02 3.94
CA ASP A 64 10.98 -5.31 3.19
C ASP A 64 11.45 -6.75 3.44
N LYS A 65 11.53 -7.18 4.71
CA LYS A 65 11.91 -8.54 5.08
C LYS A 65 11.02 -9.58 4.39
N LEU A 66 9.71 -9.34 4.33
CA LEU A 66 8.76 -10.26 3.69
C LEU A 66 8.85 -10.22 2.16
N THR A 67 9.11 -9.05 1.57
CA THR A 67 9.26 -8.88 0.13
C THR A 67 10.48 -9.63 -0.39
N PHE A 68 11.61 -9.51 0.32
CA PHE A 68 12.89 -10.14 -0.03
C PHE A 68 13.12 -11.53 0.59
N ASP A 69 12.24 -11.97 1.51
CA ASP A 69 12.39 -13.21 2.31
C ASP A 69 13.73 -13.26 3.08
N GLU A 70 14.12 -12.11 3.65
CA GLU A 70 15.38 -11.92 4.36
C GLU A 70 15.19 -11.45 5.80
N GLY A 71 16.15 -11.79 6.67
CA GLY A 71 16.17 -11.39 8.06
C GLY A 71 15.87 -12.51 9.06
N THR A 72 15.83 -12.13 10.34
CA THR A 72 15.62 -13.08 11.44
C THR A 72 14.14 -13.42 11.60
N LYS A 73 13.83 -14.72 11.51
CA LYS A 73 12.50 -15.25 11.83
C LYS A 73 12.30 -15.32 13.34
N ARG A 74 11.06 -15.17 13.78
CA ARG A 74 10.62 -15.38 15.17
C ARG A 74 9.47 -16.38 15.21
N ILE A 75 9.22 -16.98 16.36
CA ILE A 75 8.02 -17.79 16.57
C ILE A 75 6.88 -16.86 16.95
N CYS A 76 5.76 -16.93 16.22
CA CYS A 76 4.54 -16.22 16.57
C CYS A 76 3.88 -16.85 17.79
N GLU A 77 3.57 -16.05 18.81
CA GLU A 77 2.92 -16.52 20.05
C GLU A 77 1.48 -16.98 19.83
N ASN A 78 0.79 -16.48 18.79
CA ASN A 78 -0.61 -16.81 18.52
C ASN A 78 -0.78 -18.11 17.72
N CYS A 79 0.08 -18.35 16.73
CA CYS A 79 -0.05 -19.51 15.84
C CYS A 79 1.10 -20.52 15.92
N ASN A 80 2.16 -20.23 16.70
CA ASN A 80 3.36 -21.05 16.86
C ASN A 80 4.11 -21.36 15.55
N GLN A 81 3.93 -20.53 14.52
CA GLN A 81 4.67 -20.63 13.26
C GLN A 81 5.84 -19.64 13.25
N GLU A 82 6.91 -19.99 12.54
CA GLU A 82 7.98 -19.05 12.21
C GLU A 82 7.42 -17.96 11.29
N CYS A 83 7.62 -16.70 11.65
CA CYS A 83 7.22 -15.54 10.86
C CYS A 83 8.34 -14.51 10.78
N LEU A 84 8.37 -13.73 9.70
CA LEU A 84 9.41 -12.71 9.48
C LEU A 84 9.05 -11.36 10.09
N ALA A 85 7.78 -10.93 10.01
CA ALA A 85 7.37 -9.65 10.53
C ALA A 85 7.47 -9.59 12.07
N THR A 86 7.89 -8.45 12.59
CA THR A 86 8.06 -8.18 14.02
C THR A 86 6.76 -7.66 14.63
N THR A 87 6.09 -6.74 13.92
CA THR A 87 4.90 -6.01 14.36
C THR A 87 3.60 -6.82 14.20
N TYR A 88 3.58 -7.78 13.27
CA TYR A 88 2.45 -8.69 13.04
C TYR A 88 2.95 -10.07 12.64
N CYS A 89 2.01 -11.00 12.38
CA CYS A 89 2.31 -12.31 11.83
C CYS A 89 1.52 -12.51 10.53
N GLU A 90 2.23 -12.62 9.40
CA GLU A 90 1.68 -12.83 8.07
C GLU A 90 0.78 -14.08 8.00
N HIS A 91 1.10 -15.12 8.79
CA HIS A 91 0.26 -16.32 8.88
C HIS A 91 -1.05 -16.07 9.65
N CYS A 92 -1.01 -15.32 10.76
CA CYS A 92 -2.21 -14.97 11.51
C CYS A 92 -3.15 -14.11 10.66
N VAL A 93 -2.61 -13.12 9.95
CA VAL A 93 -3.35 -12.28 9.01
C VAL A 93 -4.04 -13.13 7.93
N ARG A 94 -3.29 -14.02 7.25
CA ARG A 94 -3.89 -14.90 6.23
C ARG A 94 -4.94 -15.84 6.81
N ASN A 95 -4.76 -16.35 8.03
CA ASN A 95 -5.75 -17.22 8.68
C ASN A 95 -7.02 -16.45 9.05
N TYR A 96 -6.90 -15.20 9.50
CA TYR A 96 -8.03 -14.30 9.70
C TYR A 96 -8.80 -14.09 8.39
N LEU A 97 -8.09 -13.80 7.29
CA LEU A 97 -8.71 -13.60 5.98
C LEU A 97 -9.45 -14.85 5.50
N LYS A 98 -8.84 -16.04 5.60
CA LYS A 98 -9.49 -17.32 5.27
C LYS A 98 -10.82 -17.51 5.98
N ALA A 99 -10.88 -17.18 7.27
CA ALA A 99 -12.10 -17.28 8.07
C ALA A 99 -13.20 -16.32 7.61
N LYS A 100 -12.84 -15.28 6.84
CA LYS A 100 -13.74 -14.24 6.32
C LYS A 100 -14.02 -14.38 4.82
N PHE A 101 -13.54 -15.42 4.13
CA PHE A 101 -13.74 -15.59 2.69
C PHE A 101 -15.20 -15.61 2.24
N SER A 102 -16.13 -16.01 3.11
CA SER A 102 -17.58 -15.94 2.82
C SER A 102 -18.13 -14.52 2.76
N ASN A 103 -17.42 -13.54 3.34
CA ASN A 103 -17.85 -12.15 3.42
C ASN A 103 -17.39 -11.33 2.19
N TRP A 104 -16.39 -11.83 1.45
CA TRP A 104 -15.78 -11.18 0.30
C TRP A 104 -16.34 -11.77 -0.99
N THR A 105 -17.63 -11.52 -1.27
CA THR A 105 -18.27 -11.99 -2.50
C THR A 105 -18.82 -10.85 -3.33
N SER A 106 -18.41 -10.84 -4.59
CA SER A 106 -18.93 -10.02 -5.68
C SER A 106 -20.16 -10.64 -6.35
N GLY A 107 -20.48 -11.91 -6.02
CA GLY A 107 -21.42 -12.72 -6.79
C GLY A 107 -20.82 -13.28 -8.10
N ASN A 108 -19.54 -13.02 -8.38
CA ASN A 108 -18.80 -13.57 -9.51
C ASN A 108 -17.65 -14.47 -9.02
N ASP A 109 -17.76 -15.77 -9.25
CA ASP A 109 -16.77 -16.75 -8.78
C ASP A 109 -15.35 -16.49 -9.29
N VAL A 110 -15.18 -15.92 -10.49
CA VAL A 110 -13.85 -15.62 -11.06
C VAL A 110 -13.19 -14.49 -10.27
N ILE A 111 -13.93 -13.43 -9.98
CA ILE A 111 -13.46 -12.30 -9.18
C ILE A 111 -13.18 -12.73 -7.74
N ASP A 112 -14.11 -13.47 -7.15
CA ASP A 112 -13.99 -13.94 -5.76
C ASP A 112 -12.77 -14.84 -5.59
N ASN A 113 -12.49 -15.71 -6.58
CA ASN A 113 -11.30 -16.56 -6.56
C ASN A 113 -10.02 -15.76 -6.74
N LEU A 114 -9.99 -14.75 -7.63
CA LEU A 114 -8.84 -13.85 -7.77
C LEU A 114 -8.53 -13.13 -6.46
N ILE A 115 -9.53 -12.54 -5.81
CA ILE A 115 -9.36 -11.82 -4.54
C ILE A 115 -8.85 -12.76 -3.45
N LYS A 116 -9.44 -13.97 -3.32
CA LYS A 116 -8.98 -14.98 -2.35
C LYS A 116 -7.53 -15.39 -2.61
N GLU A 117 -7.13 -15.59 -3.87
CA GLU A 117 -5.74 -15.92 -4.24
C GLU A 117 -4.79 -14.79 -3.82
N CYS A 118 -5.14 -13.53 -4.08
CA CYS A 118 -4.32 -12.40 -3.65
C CYS A 118 -4.24 -12.28 -2.13
N GLN A 119 -5.36 -12.42 -1.41
CA GLN A 119 -5.41 -12.43 0.06
C GLN A 119 -4.56 -13.55 0.68
N MET A 120 -4.51 -14.71 0.02
CA MET A 120 -3.68 -15.84 0.44
C MET A 120 -2.17 -15.59 0.31
N ASN A 121 -1.79 -14.67 -0.58
CA ASN A 121 -0.41 -14.29 -0.83
C ASN A 121 -0.03 -12.94 -0.20
N THR A 122 -0.95 -12.30 0.54
CA THR A 122 -0.69 -11.01 1.18
C THR A 122 0.45 -11.12 2.18
N ILE A 123 1.29 -10.09 2.22
CA ILE A 123 2.44 -10.04 3.10
C ILE A 123 2.23 -9.09 4.27
N ALA A 124 1.45 -8.02 4.12
CA ALA A 124 1.23 -7.02 5.16
C ALA A 124 -0.27 -6.63 5.27
N PRO A 125 -0.73 -6.14 6.43
CA PRO A 125 -2.11 -5.67 6.61
C PRO A 125 -2.54 -4.65 5.56
N ASN A 126 -1.70 -3.67 5.25
CA ASN A 126 -2.00 -2.64 4.27
C ASN A 126 -1.96 -3.14 2.82
N CYS A 127 -1.51 -4.36 2.55
CA CYS A 127 -1.38 -4.96 1.21
C CYS A 127 -2.52 -5.96 0.90
N ILE A 128 -3.65 -5.88 1.61
CA ILE A 128 -4.75 -6.84 1.46
C ILE A 128 -5.75 -6.30 0.43
N PRO A 129 -5.87 -6.91 -0.75
CA PRO A 129 -6.93 -6.55 -1.67
C PRO A 129 -8.28 -7.09 -1.22
N GLU A 130 -9.33 -6.33 -1.51
CA GLU A 130 -10.69 -6.62 -1.08
C GLU A 130 -11.70 -6.52 -2.25
N TRP A 131 -12.83 -7.19 -2.10
CA TRP A 131 -14.04 -6.79 -2.82
C TRP A 131 -14.64 -5.63 -2.05
N ILE A 132 -14.75 -4.46 -2.69
CA ILE A 132 -15.26 -3.25 -2.07
C ILE A 132 -16.69 -3.05 -2.57
N PRO A 133 -17.70 -3.22 -1.69
CA PRO A 133 -19.09 -2.95 -2.06
C PRO A 133 -19.23 -1.52 -2.58
N TYR A 134 -19.87 -1.34 -3.74
CA TYR A 134 -19.99 -0.01 -4.37
C TYR A 134 -20.69 1.01 -3.47
N ASN A 135 -21.60 0.58 -2.60
CA ASN A 135 -22.26 1.42 -1.61
C ASN A 135 -21.34 1.94 -0.48
N ASN A 136 -20.14 1.37 -0.33
CA ASN A 136 -19.11 1.89 0.58
C ASN A 136 -18.28 3.00 -0.07
N LEU A 137 -18.52 3.32 -1.34
CA LEU A 137 -17.91 4.43 -2.08
C LEU A 137 -18.93 5.57 -2.19
N GLN A 138 -18.61 6.71 -1.60
CA GLN A 138 -19.44 7.92 -1.59
C GLN A 138 -18.82 9.01 -2.46
N ASN A 139 -19.62 10.03 -2.79
CA ASN A 139 -19.17 11.22 -3.52
C ASN A 139 -18.37 10.87 -4.79
N ILE A 140 -18.89 9.91 -5.57
CA ILE A 140 -18.22 9.44 -6.77
C ILE A 140 -18.31 10.53 -7.85
N GLU A 141 -17.16 11.04 -8.26
CA GLU A 141 -17.04 12.14 -9.22
C GLU A 141 -16.15 11.74 -10.39
N TYR A 142 -16.55 12.10 -11.61
CA TYR A 142 -15.71 11.91 -12.80
C TYR A 142 -14.52 12.86 -12.76
N LEU A 143 -13.30 12.32 -12.87
CA LEU A 143 -12.07 13.10 -12.88
C LEU A 143 -11.58 13.37 -14.30
N THR A 144 -11.39 12.31 -15.10
CA THR A 144 -10.85 12.43 -16.45
C THR A 144 -11.01 11.12 -17.23
N LYS A 145 -10.72 11.16 -18.53
CA LYS A 145 -10.56 10.00 -19.40
C LYS A 145 -9.18 10.07 -20.05
N GLY A 146 -8.39 9.03 -19.87
CA GLY A 146 -7.09 8.86 -20.52
C GLY A 146 -7.04 7.53 -21.26
N GLY A 147 -6.27 7.44 -22.35
CA GLY A 147 -6.07 6.20 -23.11
C GLY A 147 -7.36 5.39 -23.32
N PHE A 148 -7.54 4.36 -22.49
CA PHE A 148 -8.61 3.35 -22.53
C PHE A 148 -9.40 3.23 -21.21
N SER A 149 -9.40 4.25 -20.36
CA SER A 149 -10.12 4.15 -19.07
C SER A 149 -10.66 5.50 -18.60
N GLU A 150 -11.86 5.44 -18.03
CA GLU A 150 -12.46 6.55 -17.29
C GLU A 150 -12.03 6.47 -15.83
N ILE A 151 -11.62 7.62 -15.30
CA ILE A 151 -11.11 7.77 -13.95
C ILE A 151 -12.09 8.60 -13.16
N TYR A 152 -12.41 8.11 -11.97
CA TYR A 152 -13.28 8.75 -11.01
C TYR A 152 -12.55 8.87 -9.66
N THR A 153 -13.08 9.69 -8.78
CA THR A 153 -12.66 9.78 -7.38
C THR A 153 -13.83 9.45 -6.47
N ALA A 154 -13.55 8.97 -5.26
CA ALA A 154 -14.58 8.63 -4.27
C ALA A 154 -14.05 8.69 -2.84
N ASP A 155 -14.97 8.86 -1.88
CA ASP A 155 -14.72 8.63 -0.45
C ASP A 155 -15.08 7.18 -0.11
N TRP A 156 -14.08 6.36 0.21
CA TRP A 156 -14.27 5.01 0.70
C TRP A 156 -14.43 5.02 2.23
N ILE A 157 -15.63 4.64 2.71
CA ILE A 157 -16.02 4.77 4.13
C ILE A 157 -15.11 3.95 5.06
N ASP A 158 -14.81 2.72 4.68
CA ASP A 158 -14.08 1.77 5.51
C ASP A 158 -12.57 2.00 5.44
N GLY A 159 -12.07 2.40 4.26
CA GLY A 159 -10.65 2.51 3.98
C GLY A 159 -9.90 1.18 4.04
N THR A 160 -8.62 1.24 3.70
CA THR A 160 -7.72 0.10 3.73
C THR A 160 -7.46 -0.38 5.17
N PHE A 161 -6.99 -1.62 5.31
CA PHE A 161 -6.42 -2.08 6.57
C PHE A 161 -5.05 -1.43 6.81
N ILE A 162 -4.73 -1.13 8.06
CA ILE A 162 -3.45 -0.49 8.43
C ILE A 162 -2.63 -1.32 9.42
N GLU A 163 -3.30 -2.13 10.22
CA GLU A 163 -2.65 -2.84 11.32
C GLU A 163 -3.34 -4.18 11.60
N TRP A 164 -2.56 -5.11 12.15
CA TRP A 164 -3.06 -6.32 12.77
C TRP A 164 -2.98 -6.19 14.29
N ASP A 165 -4.13 -6.16 14.96
CA ASP A 165 -4.18 -6.23 16.42
C ASP A 165 -3.90 -7.67 16.85
N SER A 166 -2.70 -7.91 17.38
CA SER A 166 -2.29 -9.23 17.84
C SER A 166 -3.04 -9.74 19.06
N LYS A 167 -3.61 -8.85 19.90
CA LYS A 167 -4.35 -9.21 21.11
C LYS A 167 -5.77 -9.61 20.78
N GLU A 168 -6.45 -8.78 20.02
CA GLU A 168 -7.84 -9.01 19.59
C GLU A 168 -7.92 -9.93 18.36
N GLN A 169 -6.78 -10.23 17.72
CA GLN A 169 -6.66 -11.06 16.52
C GLN A 169 -7.58 -10.58 15.39
N GLN A 170 -7.53 -9.27 15.12
CA GLN A 170 -8.35 -8.63 14.10
C GLN A 170 -7.57 -7.57 13.33
N LEU A 171 -8.00 -7.31 12.10
CA LEU A 171 -7.45 -6.22 11.29
C LEU A 171 -8.12 -4.90 11.66
N ILE A 172 -7.31 -3.85 11.77
CA ILE A 172 -7.74 -2.47 12.02
C ILE A 172 -7.80 -1.73 10.68
N ARG A 173 -8.91 -1.02 10.46
CA ARG A 173 -9.12 -0.18 9.28
C ARG A 173 -8.66 1.26 9.50
N PHE A 174 -8.24 1.90 8.41
CA PHE A 174 -7.93 3.33 8.38
C PHE A 174 -9.17 4.19 8.66
N GLY A 175 -10.35 3.74 8.23
CA GLY A 175 -11.55 4.56 8.17
C GLY A 175 -11.61 5.35 6.86
N SER A 176 -12.39 6.43 6.83
CA SER A 176 -12.68 7.17 5.60
C SER A 176 -11.42 7.54 4.82
N GLN A 177 -11.34 7.09 3.58
CA GLN A 177 -10.18 7.25 2.70
C GLN A 177 -10.59 7.77 1.32
N TYR A 178 -9.88 8.79 0.83
CA TYR A 178 -10.08 9.28 -0.52
C TYR A 178 -9.34 8.39 -1.53
N VAL A 179 -10.05 7.90 -2.55
CA VAL A 179 -9.53 6.90 -3.51
C VAL A 179 -9.80 7.29 -4.96
N VAL A 180 -9.05 6.67 -5.87
CA VAL A 180 -9.28 6.73 -7.32
C VAL A 180 -9.97 5.45 -7.77
N LEU A 181 -11.01 5.59 -8.60
CA LEU A 181 -11.66 4.47 -9.28
C LEU A 181 -11.26 4.49 -10.76
N LYS A 182 -10.59 3.44 -11.22
CA LYS A 182 -10.27 3.25 -12.63
C LYS A 182 -11.22 2.24 -13.24
N ARG A 183 -12.07 2.66 -14.17
CA ARG A 183 -12.98 1.78 -14.91
C ARG A 183 -12.18 0.82 -15.80
N LEU A 184 -12.51 -0.46 -15.74
CA LEU A 184 -11.97 -1.49 -16.61
C LEU A 184 -12.89 -1.59 -17.85
N GLU A 185 -12.44 -1.09 -19.01
CA GLU A 185 -13.22 -1.15 -20.26
C GLU A 185 -13.35 -2.60 -20.79
N ASN A 186 -14.44 -2.88 -21.54
CA ASN A 186 -14.71 -4.13 -22.28
C ASN A 186 -15.06 -5.39 -21.47
N VAL A 187 -15.96 -5.30 -20.48
CA VAL A 187 -16.56 -6.51 -19.87
C VAL A 187 -17.38 -7.32 -20.88
N GLU A 188 -18.00 -6.66 -21.89
CA GLU A 188 -18.88 -7.31 -22.88
C GLU A 188 -18.18 -7.89 -24.12
N ASN A 189 -16.93 -7.50 -24.44
CA ASN A 189 -16.30 -7.86 -25.74
C ASN A 189 -14.79 -8.15 -25.72
N ALA A 190 -14.22 -8.63 -24.61
CA ALA A 190 -12.84 -9.13 -24.62
C ALA A 190 -12.60 -10.24 -23.59
N ASN A 191 -12.39 -11.43 -24.13
CA ASN A 191 -11.89 -12.61 -23.45
C ASN A 191 -10.57 -12.26 -22.71
N GLN A 192 -10.57 -12.34 -21.37
CA GLN A 192 -9.40 -12.32 -20.47
C GLN A 192 -8.66 -10.99 -20.20
N SER A 193 -8.63 -9.99 -21.10
CA SER A 193 -7.66 -8.87 -20.97
C SER A 193 -7.82 -7.99 -19.72
N TRP A 194 -9.05 -7.63 -19.33
CA TRP A 194 -9.31 -6.80 -18.15
C TRP A 194 -9.03 -7.57 -16.84
N LEU A 195 -9.22 -8.89 -16.86
CA LEU A 195 -8.96 -9.74 -15.70
C LEU A 195 -7.45 -9.87 -15.45
N GLU A 196 -6.65 -9.98 -16.51
CA GLU A 196 -5.18 -9.95 -16.39
C GLU A 196 -4.68 -8.58 -15.90
N GLU A 197 -5.31 -7.48 -16.34
CA GLU A 197 -5.01 -6.15 -15.80
C GLU A 197 -5.34 -6.07 -14.30
N ALA A 198 -6.54 -6.51 -13.91
CA ALA A 198 -6.94 -6.55 -12.50
C ALA A 198 -5.99 -7.42 -11.67
N LYS A 199 -5.66 -8.62 -12.16
CA LYS A 199 -4.71 -9.53 -11.51
C LYS A 199 -3.33 -8.90 -11.35
N SER A 200 -2.81 -8.25 -12.40
CA SER A 200 -1.53 -7.55 -12.37
C SER A 200 -1.52 -6.46 -11.28
N HIS A 201 -2.55 -5.60 -11.28
CA HIS A 201 -2.67 -4.57 -10.24
C HIS A 201 -2.78 -5.16 -8.84
N LEU A 202 -3.66 -6.14 -8.61
CA LEU A 202 -3.89 -6.70 -7.27
C LEU A 202 -2.69 -7.48 -6.72
N THR A 203 -1.87 -8.07 -7.58
CA THR A 203 -0.70 -8.87 -7.17
C THR A 203 0.59 -8.07 -7.07
N ILE A 204 0.88 -7.21 -8.06
CA ILE A 204 2.15 -6.51 -8.15
C ILE A 204 2.15 -5.27 -7.24
N SER A 205 1.09 -4.45 -7.29
CA SER A 205 1.06 -3.19 -6.53
C SER A 205 0.96 -3.38 -5.02
N ASN A 206 0.46 -4.55 -4.58
CA ASN A 206 0.38 -4.89 -3.16
C ASN A 206 1.65 -5.58 -2.64
N ARG A 207 2.68 -5.74 -3.48
CA ARG A 207 3.98 -6.28 -3.08
C ARG A 207 5.08 -5.22 -3.12
N TRP A 208 5.00 -4.27 -4.03
CA TRP A 208 6.02 -3.26 -4.27
C TRP A 208 5.47 -1.87 -3.97
N SER A 209 6.11 -1.17 -3.04
CA SER A 209 5.67 0.15 -2.54
C SER A 209 5.78 1.27 -3.57
N GLU A 210 6.56 1.04 -4.63
CA GLU A 210 6.84 1.96 -5.72
C GLU A 210 5.71 2.01 -6.75
N ILE A 211 4.83 1.00 -6.73
CA ILE A 211 3.70 0.89 -7.64
C ILE A 211 2.44 1.38 -6.92
N VAL A 212 1.65 2.18 -7.63
CA VAL A 212 0.37 2.70 -7.12
C VAL A 212 -0.48 1.55 -6.59
N GLN A 213 -0.70 1.58 -5.29
CA GLN A 213 -1.42 0.53 -4.59
C GLN A 213 -2.87 0.38 -5.09
N CYS A 214 -3.27 -0.87 -5.34
CA CYS A 214 -4.63 -1.27 -5.65
C CYS A 214 -5.27 -1.96 -4.44
N TYR A 215 -6.26 -1.30 -3.85
CA TYR A 215 -7.00 -1.80 -2.69
C TYR A 215 -7.98 -2.90 -3.02
N GLY A 216 -8.40 -3.01 -4.28
CA GLY A 216 -9.43 -3.99 -4.62
C GLY A 216 -10.20 -3.69 -5.90
N LEU A 217 -11.35 -4.36 -5.98
CA LEU A 217 -12.31 -4.23 -7.07
C LEU A 217 -13.67 -3.83 -6.52
N THR A 218 -14.40 -3.07 -7.32
CA THR A 218 -15.84 -2.79 -7.16
C THR A 218 -16.54 -3.02 -8.49
N GLN A 219 -17.87 -3.05 -8.49
CA GLN A 219 -18.70 -3.04 -9.69
C GLN A 219 -19.73 -1.93 -9.59
N ASP A 220 -19.80 -1.11 -10.64
CA ASP A 220 -20.81 -0.08 -10.78
C ASP A 220 -22.16 -0.74 -11.10
N PRO A 221 -23.15 -0.66 -10.19
CA PRO A 221 -24.44 -1.32 -10.38
C PRO A 221 -25.28 -0.69 -11.50
N SER A 222 -24.94 0.51 -11.97
CA SER A 222 -25.71 1.22 -13.00
C SER A 222 -25.46 0.67 -14.41
N ASN A 223 -24.26 0.14 -14.65
CA ASN A 223 -23.84 -0.36 -15.97
C ASN A 223 -23.17 -1.74 -15.92
N GLY A 224 -22.86 -2.27 -14.73
CA GLY A 224 -22.22 -3.57 -14.54
C GLY A 224 -20.71 -3.58 -14.73
N ASP A 225 -20.08 -2.43 -14.97
CA ASP A 225 -18.64 -2.32 -15.18
C ASP A 225 -17.86 -2.52 -13.88
N TYR A 226 -16.75 -3.26 -13.97
CA TYR A 226 -15.81 -3.37 -12.86
C TYR A 226 -14.86 -2.18 -12.83
N MET A 227 -14.43 -1.80 -11.63
CA MET A 227 -13.47 -0.73 -11.42
C MET A 227 -12.42 -1.16 -10.41
N LEU A 228 -11.16 -0.77 -10.64
CA LEU A 228 -10.10 -0.86 -9.65
C LEU A 228 -10.24 0.28 -8.66
N VAL A 229 -10.08 -0.01 -7.36
CA VAL A 229 -10.02 0.99 -6.30
C VAL A 229 -8.55 1.17 -5.91
N MET A 230 -8.02 2.37 -6.08
CA MET A 230 -6.57 2.62 -6.03
C MET A 230 -6.24 3.83 -5.14
N ASN A 231 -5.00 3.87 -4.64
CA ASN A 231 -4.49 5.04 -3.95
C ASN A 231 -4.40 6.24 -4.89
N ILE A 232 -4.64 7.44 -4.35
CA ILE A 232 -4.52 8.69 -5.09
C ILE A 232 -3.08 9.23 -5.00
N TYR A 233 -2.60 9.81 -6.10
CA TYR A 233 -1.35 10.56 -6.15
C TYR A 233 -1.62 11.95 -6.74
N ASP A 234 -0.89 12.96 -6.25
CA ASP A 234 -1.18 14.37 -6.51
C ASP A 234 -0.95 14.82 -7.96
N THR A 235 -0.04 14.16 -8.69
CA THR A 235 0.34 14.59 -10.04
C THR A 235 0.90 13.44 -10.87
N ASP A 236 0.86 13.60 -12.19
CA ASP A 236 1.58 12.73 -13.12
C ASP A 236 2.96 13.31 -13.46
N LEU A 237 3.92 12.44 -13.76
CA LEU A 237 5.30 12.83 -14.04
C LEU A 237 5.41 13.88 -15.15
N ARG A 238 4.54 13.81 -16.19
CA ARG A 238 4.55 14.77 -17.29
C ARG A 238 4.18 16.17 -16.79
N LYS A 239 3.09 16.30 -16.03
CA LYS A 239 2.70 17.59 -15.43
C LYS A 239 3.77 18.10 -14.47
N TYR A 240 4.30 17.24 -13.62
CA TYR A 240 5.36 17.63 -12.68
C TYR A 240 6.60 18.18 -13.41
N LEU A 241 7.07 17.50 -14.44
CA LEU A 241 8.22 17.93 -15.25
C LEU A 241 7.94 19.25 -15.98
N GLN A 242 6.72 19.45 -16.49
CA GLN A 242 6.33 20.70 -17.15
C GLN A 242 6.29 21.89 -16.18
N GLN A 243 5.71 21.70 -14.99
CA GLN A 243 5.60 22.74 -13.97
C GLN A 243 6.94 23.11 -13.36
N ASN A 244 7.83 22.13 -13.17
CA ASN A 244 9.11 22.30 -12.48
C ASN A 244 10.32 22.37 -13.41
N HIS A 245 10.10 22.48 -14.73
CA HIS A 245 11.17 22.42 -15.72
C HIS A 245 12.37 23.35 -15.39
N ASN A 246 12.08 24.57 -14.95
CA ASN A 246 13.13 25.58 -14.66
C ASN A 246 13.71 25.48 -13.24
N GLN A 247 13.15 24.64 -12.39
CA GLN A 247 13.58 24.45 -10.99
C GLN A 247 14.39 23.16 -10.79
N LEU A 248 14.16 22.14 -11.64
CA LEU A 248 14.84 20.86 -11.55
C LEU A 248 16.30 20.95 -12.02
N THR A 249 17.21 20.59 -11.13
CA THR A 249 18.63 20.39 -11.43
C THR A 249 18.84 19.15 -12.29
N TRP A 250 19.99 19.06 -12.97
CA TRP A 250 20.36 17.87 -13.73
C TRP A 250 20.44 16.61 -12.87
N LYS A 251 20.89 16.74 -11.61
CA LYS A 251 20.97 15.61 -10.67
C LYS A 251 19.57 15.04 -10.39
N GLU A 252 18.60 15.90 -10.09
CA GLU A 252 17.21 15.49 -9.82
C GLU A 252 16.57 14.84 -11.06
N ARG A 253 16.80 15.40 -12.25
CA ARG A 253 16.30 14.82 -13.51
C ARG A 253 16.86 13.42 -13.75
N THR A 254 18.16 13.21 -13.51
CA THR A 254 18.80 11.90 -13.63
C THR A 254 18.24 10.92 -12.60
N GLN A 255 18.03 11.36 -11.36
CA GLN A 255 17.44 10.52 -10.32
C GLN A 255 16.03 10.06 -10.69
N ILE A 256 15.16 10.98 -11.12
CA ILE A 256 13.81 10.67 -11.59
C ILE A 256 13.85 9.61 -12.71
N ALA A 257 14.79 9.72 -13.65
CA ALA A 257 14.95 8.75 -14.73
C ALA A 257 15.39 7.37 -14.21
N ILE A 258 16.35 7.31 -13.28
CA ILE A 258 16.80 6.07 -12.63
C ILE A 258 15.63 5.42 -11.88
N ASP A 259 14.91 6.19 -11.06
CA ASP A 259 13.77 5.69 -10.29
C ASP A 259 12.66 5.18 -11.20
N THR A 260 12.41 5.83 -12.33
CA THR A 260 11.42 5.35 -13.31
C THR A 260 11.88 4.02 -13.92
N ILE A 261 13.15 3.89 -14.34
CA ILE A 261 13.68 2.67 -14.95
C ILE A 261 13.67 1.49 -13.98
N ASN A 262 14.03 1.73 -12.71
CA ASN A 262 14.09 0.66 -11.70
C ASN A 262 12.69 0.17 -11.29
N ASN A 263 11.65 0.97 -11.53
CA ASN A 263 10.26 0.68 -11.17
C ASN A 263 9.36 0.35 -12.38
N SER A 264 9.94 0.19 -13.58
CA SER A 264 9.27 -0.18 -14.84
C SER A 264 9.44 -1.67 -15.16
#